data_AF-K5CJ00-F1
#
_entry.id   AF-K5CJ00-F1
#
_cell.length_a   1.000
_cell.length_b   1.000
_cell.length_c   1.000
_cell.angle_alpha   90.00
_cell.angle_beta   90.00
_cell.angle_gamma   90.00
#
_symmetry.space_group_name_H-M   'P 1'
#
loop_
_entity.id
_entity.type
_entity.pdbx_description
1 polymer ?
#
loop_
_entity_poly.entity_id
_entity_poly.type
_entity_poly.pdbx_seq_one_letter_code
_entity_poly.pdbx_strand_id
1 'polypeptide(L)'
;MKKIYSLLIATFFLLVACEKDEIQMWDSGNYVQFMEEYKDSLTYSFFFYGTQEEIKVPLNMRLIGLPLANDAYVSLRVNKELTTAEPDSYELENEMVFRKDVLEETGYFLLKKTALLDVKEVRLVIDIVKNDVLKPGQNIYTRKVVRFSSLISQPLWWDDVVVESLLGKYTETKFRLFMEVTGVGDLTDFSESERWSLARQFKYYLIEKEDEGNPVQDEDGSYMSVPVVG
;
A
#
# COMPACT_ATOMS: atom_id res chain seq x y z
N MET A 1 -39.19 11.29 -75.28
CA MET A 1 -38.11 10.29 -75.08
C MET A 1 -36.86 10.84 -74.37
N LYS A 2 -36.42 12.11 -74.55
CA LYS A 2 -35.22 12.66 -73.88
C LYS A 2 -35.30 12.83 -72.34
N LYS A 3 -36.50 12.97 -71.74
CA LYS A 3 -36.66 13.15 -70.28
C LYS A 3 -36.56 11.86 -69.47
N ILE A 4 -36.76 10.69 -70.10
CA ILE A 4 -36.67 9.38 -69.42
C ILE A 4 -35.21 8.94 -69.25
N TYR A 5 -34.35 9.25 -70.22
CA TYR A 5 -32.90 8.97 -70.12
C TYR A 5 -32.19 9.82 -69.07
N SER A 6 -32.69 11.03 -68.80
CA SER A 6 -32.17 11.91 -67.74
C SER A 6 -32.44 11.37 -66.33
N LEU A 7 -33.55 10.66 -66.13
CA LEU A 7 -33.91 10.06 -64.85
C LEU A 7 -33.09 8.78 -64.59
N LEU A 8 -32.86 7.97 -65.63
CA LEU A 8 -32.11 6.72 -65.56
C LEU A 8 -30.60 6.92 -65.29
N ILE A 9 -30.00 8.00 -65.83
CA ILE A 9 -28.60 8.35 -65.56
C ILE A 9 -28.41 8.87 -64.13
N ALA A 10 -29.39 9.59 -63.57
CA ALA A 10 -29.33 10.07 -62.19
C ALA A 10 -29.45 8.93 -61.16
N THR A 11 -30.17 7.85 -61.48
CA THR A 11 -30.31 6.70 -60.57
C THR A 11 -29.04 5.83 -60.51
N PHE A 12 -28.22 5.82 -61.57
CA PHE A 12 -26.99 5.02 -61.60
C PHE A 12 -25.83 5.64 -60.78
N PHE A 13 -25.86 6.95 -60.51
CA PHE A 13 -24.88 7.63 -59.67
C PHE A 13 -25.09 7.48 -58.16
N LEU A 14 -26.23 6.91 -57.73
CA LEU A 14 -26.54 6.69 -56.30
C LEU A 14 -25.99 5.36 -55.75
N LEU A 15 -25.35 4.53 -56.59
CA LEU A 15 -24.88 3.18 -56.20
C LEU A 15 -23.36 3.09 -55.95
N VAL A 16 -22.60 4.19 -56.05
CA VAL A 16 -21.13 4.21 -55.92
C VAL A 16 -20.65 4.94 -54.66
N ALA A 17 -21.53 5.23 -53.71
CA ALA A 17 -21.16 5.86 -52.43
C ALA A 17 -21.36 4.89 -51.27
N CYS A 18 -20.68 3.74 -51.33
CA CYS A 18 -20.47 2.89 -50.17
C CYS A 18 -19.07 2.29 -50.26
N GLU A 19 -18.07 3.17 -50.24
CA GLU A 19 -16.75 2.76 -49.80
C GLU A 19 -16.92 2.44 -48.30
N LYS A 20 -16.87 1.15 -47.96
CA LYS A 20 -16.71 0.76 -46.57
C LYS A 20 -15.33 1.25 -46.19
N ASP A 21 -15.28 2.41 -45.54
CA ASP A 21 -14.12 2.77 -44.73
C ASP A 21 -13.86 1.58 -43.83
N GLU A 22 -12.76 0.86 -44.09
CA GLU A 22 -12.20 -0.01 -43.08
C GLU A 22 -11.96 0.89 -41.89
N ILE A 23 -12.83 0.77 -40.88
CA ILE A 23 -12.65 1.44 -39.61
C ILE A 23 -11.28 0.97 -39.16
N GLN A 24 -10.26 1.83 -39.29
CA GLN A 24 -8.99 1.61 -38.63
C GLN A 24 -9.36 1.43 -37.17
N MET A 25 -9.34 0.19 -36.70
CA MET A 25 -9.52 -0.09 -35.29
C MET A 25 -8.45 0.76 -34.62
N TRP A 26 -8.91 1.75 -33.88
CA TRP A 26 -8.06 2.68 -33.15
C TRP A 26 -6.98 1.86 -32.46
N ASP A 27 -5.71 2.07 -32.82
CA ASP A 27 -4.57 1.53 -32.08
C ASP A 27 -4.51 2.29 -30.74
N SER A 28 -5.49 2.04 -29.86
CA SER A 28 -5.33 2.35 -28.46
C SER A 28 -4.21 1.43 -28.01
N GLY A 29 -3.01 1.98 -27.87
CA GLY A 29 -1.94 1.27 -27.18
C GLY A 29 -2.46 0.69 -25.86
N ASN A 30 -1.88 -0.42 -25.42
CA ASN A 30 -2.26 -1.01 -24.15
C ASN A 30 -1.63 -0.18 -23.02
N TYR A 31 -2.45 0.55 -22.28
CA TYR A 31 -1.98 1.41 -21.20
C TYR A 31 -2.21 0.76 -19.85
N VAL A 32 -1.22 0.81 -18.95
CA VAL A 32 -1.36 0.32 -17.57
C VAL A 32 -1.17 1.47 -16.61
N GLN A 33 -1.99 1.47 -15.57
CA GLN A 33 -1.90 2.44 -14.48
C GLN A 33 -2.28 1.82 -13.14
N PHE A 34 -1.78 2.37 -12.05
CA PHE A 34 -2.24 2.06 -10.70
C PHE A 34 -3.70 2.51 -10.51
N MET A 35 -4.41 1.89 -9.57
CA MET A 35 -5.78 2.30 -9.25
C MET A 35 -5.82 3.62 -8.47
N GLU A 36 -4.84 3.86 -7.61
CA GLU A 36 -4.75 5.07 -6.78
C GLU A 36 -3.83 6.14 -7.39
N GLU A 37 -4.13 7.42 -7.14
CA GLU A 37 -3.25 8.52 -7.55
C GLU A 37 -1.95 8.51 -6.74
N TYR A 38 -0.83 8.90 -7.35
CA TYR A 38 0.45 8.94 -6.61
C TYR A 38 0.48 10.00 -5.49
N LYS A 39 -0.45 10.97 -5.50
CA LYS A 39 -0.65 11.93 -4.41
C LYS A 39 -1.13 11.23 -3.14
N ASP A 40 -1.83 10.11 -3.27
CA ASP A 40 -2.22 9.25 -2.17
C ASP A 40 -1.01 8.38 -1.81
N SER A 41 -0.10 8.94 -1.01
CA SER A 41 1.02 8.16 -0.48
C SER A 41 0.50 7.15 0.53
N LEU A 42 0.86 5.88 0.35
CA LEU A 42 0.61 4.86 1.35
C LEU A 42 1.64 4.99 2.48
N THR A 43 1.21 4.83 3.72
CA THR A 43 2.09 4.83 4.89
C THR A 43 2.01 3.48 5.60
N TYR A 44 3.15 2.84 5.80
CA TYR A 44 3.28 1.62 6.58
C TYR A 44 4.17 1.86 7.79
N SER A 45 3.84 1.30 8.96
CA SER A 45 4.76 1.25 10.09
C SER A 45 4.92 -0.19 10.54
N PHE A 46 6.15 -0.72 10.48
CA PHE A 46 6.49 -2.07 10.94
C PHE A 46 6.11 -2.28 12.41
N PHE A 47 6.00 -1.20 13.17
CA PHE A 47 5.48 -1.23 14.53
C PHE A 47 4.11 -1.93 14.65
N PHE A 48 3.18 -1.64 13.73
CA PHE A 48 1.84 -2.24 13.74
C PHE A 48 1.80 -3.70 13.26
N TYR A 49 2.92 -4.22 12.77
CA TYR A 49 3.05 -5.60 12.29
C TYR A 49 3.80 -6.50 13.29
N GLY A 50 4.02 -6.03 14.52
CA GLY A 50 4.59 -6.82 15.62
C GLY A 50 6.00 -7.33 15.31
N THR A 51 6.15 -8.66 15.26
CA THR A 51 7.42 -9.35 14.99
C THR A 51 7.65 -9.64 13.51
N GLN A 52 6.78 -9.17 12.61
CA GLN A 52 6.99 -9.35 11.17
C GLN A 52 8.18 -8.53 10.69
N GLU A 53 9.09 -9.19 9.99
CA GLU A 53 10.25 -8.59 9.36
C GLU A 53 9.97 -8.17 7.90
N GLU A 54 8.82 -8.58 7.35
CA GLU A 54 8.40 -8.25 5.98
C GLU A 54 6.92 -7.86 5.91
N ILE A 55 6.60 -6.85 5.10
CA ILE A 55 5.22 -6.44 4.80
C ILE A 55 4.98 -6.62 3.30
N LYS A 56 3.98 -7.42 2.94
CA LYS A 56 3.55 -7.61 1.56
C LYS A 56 2.59 -6.51 1.13
N VAL A 57 3.02 -5.65 0.22
CA VAL A 57 2.26 -4.47 -0.23
C VAL A 57 1.64 -4.72 -1.61
N PRO A 58 0.32 -4.55 -1.79
CA PRO A 58 -0.34 -4.73 -3.08
C PRO A 58 -0.06 -3.57 -4.05
N LEU A 59 0.07 -3.92 -5.32
CA LEU A 59 0.14 -3.02 -6.48
C LEU A 59 -1.09 -3.26 -7.34
N ASN A 60 -2.21 -2.64 -6.96
CA ASN A 60 -3.45 -2.72 -7.72
C ASN A 60 -3.33 -1.89 -9.01
N MET A 61 -3.53 -2.53 -10.14
CA MET A 61 -3.42 -1.91 -11.46
C MET A 61 -4.63 -2.20 -12.32
N ARG A 62 -4.80 -1.37 -13.34
CA ARG A 62 -5.76 -1.58 -14.41
C ARG A 62 -5.19 -1.30 -15.77
N LEU A 63 -5.68 -2.08 -16.72
CA LEU A 63 -5.48 -1.88 -18.15
C LEU A 63 -6.51 -0.86 -18.65
N ILE A 64 -6.03 0.12 -19.40
CA ILE A 64 -6.85 1.13 -20.08
C ILE A 64 -6.82 0.82 -21.58
N GLY A 65 -7.99 0.52 -22.13
CA GLY A 65 -8.15 0.08 -23.51
C GLY A 65 -8.91 -1.24 -23.58
N LEU A 66 -8.60 -2.01 -24.63
CA LEU A 66 -9.16 -3.35 -24.82
C LEU A 66 -8.38 -4.38 -24.00
N PRO A 67 -9.02 -5.48 -23.56
CA PRO A 67 -8.32 -6.59 -22.94
C PRO A 67 -7.20 -7.14 -23.83
N LEU A 68 -6.10 -7.59 -23.22
CA LEU A 68 -4.97 -8.12 -23.97
C LEU A 68 -5.32 -9.46 -24.63
N ALA A 69 -4.84 -9.66 -25.86
CA ALA A 69 -4.99 -10.91 -26.58
C ALA A 69 -4.09 -12.04 -26.05
N ASN A 70 -2.99 -11.68 -25.38
CA ASN A 70 -2.03 -12.59 -24.74
C ASN A 70 -1.53 -11.97 -23.43
N ASP A 71 -1.00 -12.80 -22.54
CA ASP A 71 -0.34 -12.34 -21.32
C ASP A 71 0.80 -11.36 -21.62
N ALA A 72 0.96 -10.34 -20.78
CA ALA A 72 2.04 -9.36 -20.92
C ALA A 72 2.61 -8.94 -19.56
N TYR A 73 3.93 -8.84 -19.48
CA TYR A 73 4.63 -8.37 -18.28
C TYR A 73 4.50 -6.85 -18.11
N VAL A 74 4.26 -6.43 -16.89
CA VAL A 74 4.34 -5.02 -16.47
C VAL A 74 5.79 -4.70 -16.11
N SER A 75 6.34 -3.68 -16.74
CA SER A 75 7.67 -3.20 -16.37
C SER A 75 7.57 -2.14 -15.28
N LEU A 76 8.11 -2.47 -14.11
CA LEU A 76 8.20 -1.58 -12.96
C LEU A 76 9.65 -1.16 -12.72
N ARG A 77 9.85 0.04 -12.20
CA ARG A 77 11.18 0.55 -11.87
C ARG A 77 11.17 1.38 -10.60
N VAL A 78 12.13 1.12 -9.72
CA VAL A 78 12.40 2.01 -8.59
C VAL A 78 13.01 3.32 -9.08
N ASN A 79 12.38 4.43 -8.75
CA ASN A 79 12.88 5.76 -9.05
C ASN A 79 13.93 6.16 -8.00
N LYS A 80 15.21 6.03 -8.36
CA LYS A 80 16.34 6.29 -7.46
C LYS A 80 16.48 7.74 -7.03
N GLU A 81 15.98 8.69 -7.81
CA GLU A 81 16.07 10.13 -7.49
C GLU A 81 15.06 10.53 -6.40
N LEU A 82 13.92 9.84 -6.34
CA LEU A 82 12.83 10.16 -5.41
C LEU A 82 12.73 9.20 -4.23
N THR A 83 13.38 8.04 -4.33
CA THR A 83 13.45 7.02 -3.27
C THR A 83 14.52 7.40 -2.24
N THR A 84 14.16 7.32 -0.96
CA THR A 84 15.08 7.48 0.17
C THR A 84 15.30 6.18 0.94
N ALA A 85 14.55 5.13 0.63
CA ALA A 85 14.75 3.79 1.16
C ALA A 85 16.02 3.14 0.58
N GLU A 86 16.74 2.40 1.41
CA GLU A 86 17.91 1.63 0.98
C GLU A 86 17.48 0.33 0.29
N PRO A 87 18.27 -0.22 -0.65
CA PRO A 87 17.89 -1.40 -1.44
C PRO A 87 17.63 -2.67 -0.63
N ASP A 88 18.13 -2.76 0.60
CA ASP A 88 17.89 -3.88 1.52
C ASP A 88 16.52 -3.80 2.22
N SER A 89 15.88 -2.64 2.18
CA SER A 89 14.62 -2.34 2.87
C SER A 89 13.38 -2.64 2.02
N TYR A 90 13.56 -3.19 0.81
CA TYR A 90 12.46 -3.61 -0.07
C TYR A 90 12.90 -4.70 -1.06
N GLU A 91 11.93 -5.42 -1.59
CA GLU A 91 12.10 -6.35 -2.70
C GLU A 91 10.96 -6.16 -3.70
N LEU A 92 11.32 -5.75 -4.92
CA LEU A 92 10.38 -5.59 -6.03
C LEU A 92 10.59 -6.74 -7.01
N GLU A 93 9.68 -7.71 -6.99
CA GLU A 93 9.65 -8.78 -7.97
C GLU A 93 9.28 -8.19 -9.35
N ASN A 94 10.04 -8.57 -10.37
CA ASN A 94 9.87 -8.04 -11.74
C ASN A 94 8.90 -8.87 -12.59
N GLU A 95 8.08 -9.72 -11.97
CA GLU A 95 7.31 -10.77 -12.65
C GLU A 95 5.80 -10.48 -12.72
N MET A 96 5.36 -9.23 -12.57
CA MET A 96 3.94 -8.94 -12.66
C MET A 96 3.43 -9.11 -14.10
N VAL A 97 2.33 -9.84 -14.26
CA VAL A 97 1.72 -10.17 -15.56
C VAL A 97 0.27 -9.69 -15.59
N PHE A 98 -0.11 -8.94 -16.62
CA PHE A 98 -1.51 -8.81 -17.01
C PHE A 98 -1.88 -10.02 -17.86
N ARG A 99 -2.82 -10.82 -17.35
CA ARG A 99 -3.31 -12.01 -18.04
C ARG A 99 -4.21 -11.62 -19.21
N LYS A 100 -4.25 -12.47 -20.23
CA LYS A 100 -5.19 -12.38 -21.34
C LYS A 100 -6.63 -12.18 -20.82
N ASP A 101 -7.38 -11.31 -21.49
CA ASP A 101 -8.79 -11.01 -21.20
C ASP A 101 -9.06 -10.42 -19.79
N VAL A 102 -8.02 -10.03 -19.04
CA VAL A 102 -8.12 -9.43 -17.70
C VAL A 102 -7.82 -7.93 -17.75
N LEU A 103 -8.68 -7.12 -17.11
CA LEU A 103 -8.55 -5.66 -17.08
C LEU A 103 -7.98 -5.12 -15.77
N GLU A 104 -7.97 -5.91 -14.71
CA GLU A 104 -7.45 -5.51 -13.40
C GLU A 104 -6.57 -6.61 -12.84
N GLU A 105 -5.41 -6.24 -12.32
CA GLU A 105 -4.50 -7.18 -11.68
C GLU A 105 -3.85 -6.56 -10.45
N THR A 106 -3.45 -7.44 -9.53
CA THR A 106 -2.74 -7.06 -8.31
C THR A 106 -1.40 -7.77 -8.27
N GLY A 107 -0.33 -6.99 -8.42
CA GLY A 107 1.02 -7.43 -8.10
C GLY A 107 1.33 -7.19 -6.62
N TYR A 108 2.52 -7.61 -6.20
CA TYR A 108 2.99 -7.35 -4.86
C TYR A 108 4.48 -7.01 -4.87
N PHE A 109 4.89 -6.26 -3.87
CA PHE A 109 6.29 -6.12 -3.50
C PHE A 109 6.41 -6.25 -1.98
N LEU A 110 7.63 -6.48 -1.50
CA LEU A 110 7.90 -6.60 -0.08
C LEU A 110 8.59 -5.34 0.42
N LEU A 111 8.15 -4.85 1.57
CA LEU A 111 8.95 -4.00 2.44
C LEU A 111 9.68 -4.90 3.42
N LYS A 112 10.94 -4.59 3.72
CA LYS A 112 11.77 -5.35 4.67
C LYS A 112 12.17 -4.45 5.82
N LYS A 113 12.07 -4.97 7.04
CA LYS A 113 12.46 -4.26 8.24
C LYS A 113 13.99 -4.15 8.28
N THR A 114 14.48 -2.95 8.54
CA THR A 114 15.91 -2.69 8.71
C THR A 114 16.12 -1.73 9.87
N ALA A 115 17.33 -1.72 10.45
CA ALA A 115 17.67 -0.83 11.56
C ALA A 115 17.52 0.67 11.20
N LEU A 116 17.61 1.01 9.91
CA LEU A 116 17.38 2.37 9.43
C LEU A 116 15.96 2.87 9.72
N LEU A 117 14.98 1.97 9.70
CA LEU A 117 13.57 2.30 9.88
C LEU A 117 13.24 2.66 11.32
N ASP A 118 14.04 2.22 12.28
CA ASP A 118 13.89 2.54 13.71
C ASP A 118 14.30 3.99 14.01
N VAL A 119 15.01 4.66 13.10
CA VAL A 119 15.53 6.03 13.31
C VAL A 119 14.97 7.07 12.36
N LYS A 120 14.35 6.67 11.23
CA LYS A 120 13.73 7.60 10.29
C LYS A 120 12.65 6.97 9.42
N GLU A 121 11.68 7.78 9.00
CA GLU A 121 10.79 7.44 7.90
C GLU A 121 11.54 7.52 6.56
N VAL A 122 11.34 6.51 5.72
CA VAL A 122 11.85 6.47 4.35
C VAL A 122 10.71 6.37 3.34
N ARG A 123 11.03 6.60 2.08
CA ARG A 123 10.08 6.57 0.97
C ARG A 123 10.62 5.70 -0.17
N LEU A 124 9.80 4.78 -0.65
CA LEU A 124 10.00 4.03 -1.89
C LEU A 124 9.09 4.59 -2.98
N VAL A 125 9.67 4.83 -4.16
CA VAL A 125 8.93 5.32 -5.33
C VAL A 125 9.10 4.34 -6.48
N ILE A 126 7.98 3.78 -6.95
CA ILE A 126 7.94 2.81 -8.05
C ILE A 126 7.17 3.44 -9.21
N ASP A 127 7.80 3.48 -10.38
CA ASP A 127 7.21 3.98 -11.62
C ASP A 127 6.88 2.80 -12.56
N ILE A 128 5.71 2.87 -13.20
CA ILE A 128 5.40 2.05 -14.39
C ILE A 128 6.22 2.61 -15.54
N VAL A 129 6.99 1.76 -16.22
CA VAL A 129 7.80 2.15 -17.39
C VAL A 129 7.29 1.46 -18.64
N LYS A 130 7.46 2.14 -19.77
CA LYS A 130 7.10 1.60 -21.09
C LYS A 130 7.93 0.35 -21.40
N ASN A 131 7.28 -0.67 -21.96
CA ASN A 131 7.92 -1.76 -22.68
C ASN A 131 7.32 -1.93 -24.09
N ASP A 132 7.61 -3.05 -24.74
CA ASP A 132 7.18 -3.31 -26.12
C ASP A 132 5.66 -3.49 -26.26
N VAL A 133 4.98 -3.94 -25.19
CA VAL A 133 3.55 -4.27 -25.19
C VAL A 133 2.71 -3.26 -24.45
N LEU A 134 3.17 -2.81 -23.28
CA LEU A 134 2.45 -1.97 -22.33
C LEU A 134 3.11 -0.60 -22.19
N LYS A 135 2.28 0.44 -22.16
CA LYS A 135 2.68 1.84 -21.96
C LYS A 135 2.14 2.35 -20.62
N PRO A 136 2.82 3.28 -19.94
CA PRO A 136 2.24 3.95 -18.77
C PRO A 136 1.00 4.76 -19.19
N GLY A 137 -0.08 4.66 -18.41
CA GLY A 137 -1.31 5.39 -18.63
C GLY A 137 -1.23 6.87 -18.23
N GLN A 138 -2.26 7.37 -17.56
CA GLN A 138 -2.30 8.77 -17.12
C GLN A 138 -1.23 9.04 -16.04
N ASN A 139 -0.42 10.09 -16.22
CA ASN A 139 0.74 10.41 -15.37
C ASN A 139 0.47 10.39 -13.85
N ILE A 140 -0.73 10.78 -13.41
CA ILE A 140 -1.09 10.78 -11.97
C ILE A 140 -1.26 9.38 -11.38
N TYR A 141 -1.37 8.34 -12.22
CA TYR A 141 -1.55 6.94 -11.85
C TYR A 141 -0.36 6.05 -12.29
N THR A 142 0.73 6.61 -12.80
CA THR A 142 1.90 5.82 -13.25
C THR A 142 2.96 5.64 -12.17
N ARG A 143 2.71 6.15 -10.96
CA ARG A 143 3.65 6.14 -9.84
C ARG A 143 2.97 5.66 -8.57
N LYS A 144 3.66 4.80 -7.83
CA LYS A 144 3.30 4.42 -6.46
C LYS A 144 4.31 5.04 -5.52
N VAL A 145 3.83 5.76 -4.50
CA VAL A 145 4.67 6.33 -3.44
C VAL A 145 4.30 5.67 -2.13
N VAL A 146 5.28 5.03 -1.50
CA VAL A 146 5.08 4.33 -0.22
C VAL A 146 6.07 4.88 0.79
N ARG A 147 5.56 5.42 1.89
CA ARG A 147 6.31 5.85 3.05
C ARG A 147 6.29 4.73 4.09
N PHE A 148 7.42 4.45 4.71
CA PHE A 148 7.46 3.44 5.74
C PHE A 148 8.57 3.67 6.76
N SER A 149 8.33 3.18 7.96
CA SER A 149 9.27 3.27 9.09
C SER A 149 8.98 2.18 10.12
N SER A 150 9.79 2.13 11.16
CA SER A 150 9.50 1.43 12.42
C SER A 150 9.37 2.44 13.56
N LEU A 151 9.28 3.73 13.24
CA LEU A 151 9.24 4.81 14.21
C LEU A 151 7.97 4.71 15.05
N ILE A 152 8.18 4.87 16.35
CA ILE A 152 7.10 4.98 17.32
C ILE A 152 7.18 6.38 17.91
N SER A 153 6.30 7.26 17.46
CA SER A 153 5.96 8.44 18.25
C SER A 153 5.00 8.04 19.35
N GLN A 154 5.13 8.64 20.54
CA GLN A 154 4.11 8.54 21.57
C GLN A 154 2.75 8.85 20.95
N PRO A 155 1.78 7.92 21.00
CA PRO A 155 0.50 8.13 20.36
C PRO A 155 -0.30 9.18 21.14
N LEU A 156 -1.16 9.93 20.45
CA LEU A 156 -1.95 11.01 21.06
C LEU A 156 -2.86 10.54 22.19
N TRP A 157 -3.31 9.28 22.15
CA TRP A 157 -4.13 8.68 23.19
C TRP A 157 -3.34 8.36 24.47
N TRP A 158 -2.00 8.36 24.42
CA TRP A 158 -1.15 8.21 25.61
C TRP A 158 -1.09 9.52 26.39
N ASP A 159 -2.25 9.94 26.85
CA ASP A 159 -2.52 11.17 27.57
C ASP A 159 -2.27 11.04 29.08
N ASP A 160 -2.58 12.09 29.84
CA ASP A 160 -2.39 12.12 31.28
C ASP A 160 -3.16 11.00 32.00
N VAL A 161 -4.35 10.60 31.51
CA VAL A 161 -5.11 9.49 32.10
C VAL A 161 -4.36 8.17 31.93
N VAL A 162 -3.79 7.94 30.74
CA VAL A 162 -2.96 6.76 30.51
C VAL A 162 -1.72 6.78 31.39
N VAL A 163 -1.07 7.93 31.52
CA VAL A 163 0.14 8.08 32.33
C VAL A 163 -0.13 7.90 33.81
N GLU A 164 -1.21 8.47 34.34
CA GLU A 164 -1.47 8.47 35.78
C GLU A 164 -2.21 7.22 36.25
N SER A 165 -3.06 6.64 35.41
CA SER A 165 -4.02 5.61 35.83
C SER A 165 -3.97 4.29 35.08
N LEU A 166 -3.33 4.22 33.90
CA LEU A 166 -3.31 2.98 33.10
C LEU A 166 -1.93 2.37 32.93
N LEU A 167 -1.08 2.94 32.06
CA LEU A 167 0.17 2.34 31.60
C LEU A 167 1.42 3.03 32.19
N GLY A 168 1.26 4.19 32.82
CA GLY A 168 2.41 4.92 33.35
C GLY A 168 3.07 5.81 32.29
N LYS A 169 4.21 6.41 32.68
CA LYS A 169 5.04 7.18 31.76
C LYS A 169 5.33 6.37 30.50
N TYR A 170 5.20 7.03 29.35
CA TYR A 170 5.53 6.48 28.06
C TYR A 170 7.02 6.15 27.97
N THR A 171 7.31 4.94 27.52
CA THR A 171 8.59 4.51 26.98
C THR A 171 8.30 3.67 25.75
N GLU A 172 9.22 3.65 24.79
CA GLU A 172 9.03 2.88 23.56
C GLU A 172 8.95 1.38 23.87
N THR A 173 9.84 0.91 24.75
CA THR A 173 9.90 -0.49 25.21
C THR A 173 8.57 -0.94 25.82
N LYS A 174 7.96 -0.10 26.66
CA LYS A 174 6.66 -0.40 27.26
C LYS A 174 5.54 -0.44 26.25
N PHE A 175 5.50 0.50 25.30
CA PHE A 175 4.44 0.50 24.28
C PHE A 175 4.55 -0.72 23.36
N ARG A 176 5.76 -1.08 22.92
CA ARG A 176 6.00 -2.29 22.12
C ARG A 176 5.51 -3.54 22.85
N LEU A 177 5.87 -3.69 24.12
CA LEU A 177 5.44 -4.86 24.90
C LEU A 177 3.94 -4.86 25.18
N PHE A 178 3.34 -3.70 25.44
CA PHE A 178 1.88 -3.58 25.57
C PHE A 178 1.16 -4.08 24.31
N MET A 179 1.64 -3.68 23.13
CA MET A 179 1.10 -4.15 21.86
C MET A 179 1.29 -5.64 21.63
N GLU A 180 2.46 -6.18 21.97
CA GLU A 180 2.73 -7.61 21.86
C GLU A 180 1.79 -8.45 22.74
N VAL A 181 1.56 -8.01 23.97
CA VAL A 181 0.74 -8.72 24.96
C VAL A 181 -0.76 -8.60 24.66
N THR A 182 -1.21 -7.43 24.23
CA THR A 182 -2.65 -7.15 24.07
C THR A 182 -3.15 -7.31 22.63
N GLY A 183 -2.25 -7.24 21.64
CA GLY A 183 -2.61 -7.15 20.23
C GLY A 183 -3.20 -5.80 19.81
N VAL A 184 -3.17 -4.78 20.68
CA VAL A 184 -3.82 -3.48 20.44
C VAL A 184 -2.79 -2.35 20.43
N GLY A 185 -2.69 -1.63 19.31
CA GLY A 185 -1.78 -0.48 19.13
C GLY A 185 -2.44 0.90 19.12
N ASP A 186 -3.77 0.96 19.10
CA ASP A 186 -4.51 2.22 19.16
C ASP A 186 -5.72 2.10 20.08
N LEU A 187 -5.77 2.93 21.12
CA LEU A 187 -6.86 2.96 22.09
C LEU A 187 -7.92 4.02 21.78
N THR A 188 -7.76 4.80 20.71
CA THR A 188 -8.60 5.97 20.42
C THR A 188 -10.10 5.64 20.41
N ASP A 189 -10.49 4.56 19.73
CA ASP A 189 -11.89 4.15 19.58
C ASP A 189 -12.41 3.19 20.67
N PHE A 190 -11.55 2.82 21.63
CA PHE A 190 -11.92 1.93 22.73
C PHE A 190 -12.66 2.70 23.82
N SER A 191 -13.72 2.09 24.37
CA SER A 191 -14.39 2.60 25.56
C SER A 191 -13.44 2.61 26.75
N GLU A 192 -13.73 3.45 27.75
CA GLU A 192 -12.94 3.51 28.98
C GLU A 192 -12.77 2.11 29.60
N SER A 193 -13.87 1.38 29.78
CA SER A 193 -13.86 0.01 30.31
C SER A 193 -12.92 -0.95 29.55
N GLU A 194 -12.84 -0.85 28.22
CA GLU A 194 -11.95 -1.70 27.43
C GLU A 194 -10.49 -1.27 27.59
N ARG A 195 -10.19 0.03 27.62
CA ARG A 195 -8.84 0.56 27.90
C ARG A 195 -8.33 0.06 29.26
N TRP A 196 -9.17 0.12 30.29
CA TRP A 196 -8.85 -0.41 31.62
C TRP A 196 -8.62 -1.93 31.60
N SER A 197 -9.43 -2.67 30.84
CA SER A 197 -9.27 -4.12 30.69
C SER A 197 -7.92 -4.48 30.05
N LEU A 198 -7.54 -3.78 28.97
CA LEU A 198 -6.26 -3.99 28.28
C LEU A 198 -5.07 -3.63 29.17
N ALA A 199 -5.16 -2.53 29.91
CA ALA A 199 -4.13 -2.15 30.87
C ALA A 199 -3.95 -3.20 31.98
N ARG A 200 -5.04 -3.79 32.50
CA ARG A 200 -4.97 -4.87 33.50
C ARG A 200 -4.40 -6.16 32.92
N GLN A 201 -4.77 -6.52 31.69
CA GLN A 201 -4.16 -7.66 31.00
C GLN A 201 -2.65 -7.49 30.93
N PHE A 202 -2.17 -6.31 30.53
CA PHE A 202 -0.76 -6.00 30.50
C PHE A 202 -0.11 -6.05 31.89
N LYS A 203 -0.77 -5.53 32.92
CA LYS A 203 -0.31 -5.63 34.31
C LYS A 203 -0.12 -7.08 34.76
N TYR A 204 -1.08 -7.96 34.49
CA TYR A 204 -1.00 -9.36 34.90
C TYR A 204 0.14 -10.10 34.18
N TYR A 205 0.41 -9.77 32.92
CA TYR A 205 1.59 -10.29 32.22
C TYR A 205 2.90 -9.90 32.92
N LEU A 206 3.04 -8.63 33.36
CA LEU A 206 4.23 -8.18 34.07
C LEU A 206 4.43 -8.91 35.41
N ILE A 207 3.33 -9.13 36.15
CA ILE A 207 3.34 -9.90 37.41
C ILE A 207 3.74 -11.35 37.16
N GLU A 208 3.19 -12.00 36.14
CA GLU A 208 3.55 -13.38 35.78
C GLU A 208 5.05 -13.50 35.48
N LYS A 209 5.62 -12.54 34.75
CA LYS A 209 7.05 -12.51 34.45
C LYS A 209 7.90 -12.32 35.70
N GLU A 210 7.46 -11.49 36.64
CA GLU A 210 8.12 -11.32 37.94
C GLU A 210 8.07 -12.61 38.77
N ASP A 211 6.91 -13.27 38.84
CA ASP A 211 6.71 -14.53 39.56
C ASP A 211 7.54 -15.70 38.98
N GLU A 212 7.76 -15.70 37.65
CA GLU A 212 8.67 -16.61 36.95
C GLU A 212 10.17 -16.32 37.22
N GLY A 213 10.48 -15.26 37.96
CA GLY A 213 11.85 -14.81 38.23
C GLY A 213 12.51 -14.06 37.06
N ASN A 214 11.72 -13.62 36.08
CA ASN A 214 12.17 -12.89 34.89
C ASN A 214 11.49 -11.51 34.78
N PRO A 215 11.65 -10.61 35.78
CA PRO A 215 11.00 -9.30 35.75
C PRO A 215 11.43 -8.51 34.51
N VAL A 216 10.45 -7.93 33.82
CA VAL A 216 10.68 -7.15 32.61
C VAL A 216 11.34 -5.82 32.98
N GLN A 217 12.41 -5.46 32.28
CA GLN A 217 13.08 -4.16 32.44
C GLN A 217 12.59 -3.15 31.40
N ASP A 218 12.49 -1.90 31.81
CA ASP A 218 12.31 -0.75 30.92
C ASP A 218 13.67 -0.26 30.39
N GLU A 219 13.65 0.70 29.45
CA GLU A 219 14.84 1.21 28.77
C GLU A 219 15.86 1.91 29.70
N ASP A 220 15.42 2.33 30.89
CA ASP A 220 16.28 2.92 31.93
C ASP A 220 16.86 1.88 32.91
N GLY A 221 16.57 0.59 32.70
CA GLY A 221 17.01 -0.53 33.53
C GLY A 221 16.16 -0.77 34.79
N SER A 222 15.14 0.06 35.04
CA SER A 222 14.17 -0.18 36.11
C SER A 222 13.22 -1.33 35.75
N TYR A 223 12.60 -1.96 36.74
CA TYR A 223 11.55 -2.94 36.46
C TYR A 223 10.27 -2.25 36.01
N MET A 224 9.75 -2.72 34.88
CA MET A 224 8.57 -2.17 34.25
C MET A 224 7.34 -2.40 35.15
N SER A 225 6.61 -1.32 35.41
CA SER A 225 5.36 -1.35 36.17
C SER A 225 4.32 -0.40 35.58
N VAL A 226 3.07 -0.62 35.95
CA VAL A 226 1.92 0.15 35.46
C VAL A 226 1.00 0.55 36.63
N PRO A 227 0.40 1.75 36.62
CA PRO A 227 -0.40 2.28 37.73
C PRO A 227 -1.81 1.68 37.83
N VAL A 228 -2.30 1.01 36.78
CA VAL A 228 -3.68 0.50 36.76
C VAL A 228 -4.02 -0.33 37.99
N VAL A 229 -5.14 0.04 38.61
CA VAL A 229 -5.67 -0.68 39.78
C VAL A 229 -6.34 -1.97 39.31
N GLY A 230 -5.95 -3.07 39.94
CA GLY A 230 -6.33 -4.43 39.60
C GLY A 230 -5.41 -5.43 40.26
#